data_AF-A0A1C6GXS3-F1
#
_entry.id   AF-A0A1C6GXS3-F1
#
_cell.length_a   1.000
_cell.length_b   1.000
_cell.length_c   1.000
_cell.angle_alpha   90.00
_cell.angle_beta   90.00
_cell.angle_gamma   90.00
#
_symmetry.space_group_name_H-M   'P 1'
#
loop_
_entity.id
_entity.type
_entity.pdbx_description
1 polymer ?
#
loop_
_entity_poly.entity_id
_entity_poly.type
_entity_poly.pdbx_seq_one_letter_code
_entity_poly.pdbx_strand_id
1 'polypeptide(L)'
;MEKERLAEYLEQYHMGALNAATSRELELTFGIKGIQVRHMVNALRRDGVPIASNGSGYFYAATDQEVRATIAHLTRRISGIAAAIRGLDRTLEREDTAQTRLPLDGGDTP
;
A
#
# COMPACT_ATOMS: atom_id res chain seq x y z
N MET A 1 -1.43 1.99 -22.46
CA MET A 1 -2.79 1.87 -23.02
C MET A 1 -3.79 1.27 -22.03
N GLU A 2 -3.49 0.15 -21.35
CA GLU A 2 -4.48 -0.45 -20.42
C GLU A 2 -4.78 0.41 -19.18
N LYS A 3 -3.76 1.06 -18.58
CA LYS A 3 -3.98 1.90 -17.39
C LYS A 3 -4.79 3.16 -17.73
N GLU A 4 -4.57 3.74 -18.91
CA GLU A 4 -5.31 4.89 -19.39
C GLU A 4 -6.79 4.53 -19.62
N ARG A 5 -7.07 3.36 -20.21
CA ARG A 5 -8.46 2.86 -20.33
C ARG A 5 -9.15 2.64 -18.98
N LEU A 6 -8.40 2.21 -17.96
CA LEU A 6 -8.95 2.09 -16.60
C LEU A 6 -9.27 3.47 -16.01
N ALA A 7 -8.43 4.47 -16.25
CA ALA A 7 -8.71 5.84 -15.82
C ALA A 7 -9.96 6.41 -16.52
N GLU A 8 -10.04 6.30 -17.85
CA GLU A 8 -11.18 6.76 -18.66
C GLU A 8 -12.48 6.09 -18.22
N TYR A 9 -12.45 4.77 -17.99
CA TYR A 9 -13.62 4.03 -17.49
C TYR A 9 -14.07 4.52 -16.11
N LEU A 10 -13.13 4.74 -15.18
CA LEU A 10 -13.48 5.25 -13.86
C LEU A 10 -13.97 6.69 -13.91
N GLU A 11 -13.41 7.53 -14.77
CA GLU A 11 -13.84 8.91 -14.97
C GLU A 11 -15.26 8.98 -15.54
N GLN A 12 -15.57 8.11 -16.51
CA GLN A 12 -16.86 8.11 -17.20
C GLN A 12 -17.99 7.50 -16.37
N TYR A 13 -17.72 6.43 -15.61
CA TYR A 13 -18.77 5.63 -14.96
C TYR A 13 -18.69 5.58 -13.43
N HIS A 14 -17.53 5.87 -12.85
CA HIS A 14 -17.26 5.70 -11.43
C HIS A 14 -16.69 6.98 -10.81
N MET A 15 -17.31 8.12 -11.13
CA MET A 15 -16.94 9.41 -10.60
C MET A 15 -17.49 9.60 -9.18
N GLY A 16 -16.60 9.88 -8.23
CA GLY A 16 -16.91 10.07 -6.81
C GLY A 16 -17.08 8.77 -6.02
N ALA A 17 -16.93 8.86 -4.70
CA ALA A 17 -16.89 7.73 -3.78
C ALA A 17 -18.18 6.91 -3.74
N LEU A 18 -19.33 7.52 -4.06
CA LEU A 18 -20.63 6.86 -4.11
C LEU A 18 -20.75 5.88 -5.28
N ASN A 19 -19.96 6.08 -6.34
CA ASN A 19 -19.96 5.26 -7.54
C ASN A 19 -18.73 4.34 -7.60
N ALA A 20 -18.16 3.96 -6.45
CA ALA A 20 -16.94 3.16 -6.43
C ALA A 20 -17.09 1.80 -7.10
N ALA A 21 -16.19 1.50 -8.04
CA ALA A 21 -16.06 0.19 -8.67
C ALA A 21 -15.36 -0.79 -7.74
N THR A 22 -15.94 -1.98 -7.58
CA THR A 22 -15.30 -3.01 -6.77
C THR A 22 -14.08 -3.60 -7.48
N SER A 23 -13.15 -4.23 -6.74
CA SER A 23 -12.04 -4.95 -7.40
C SER A 23 -12.56 -6.03 -8.35
N ARG A 24 -13.62 -6.73 -7.96
CA ARG A 24 -14.20 -7.81 -8.76
C ARG A 24 -14.80 -7.32 -10.07
N GLU A 25 -15.47 -6.18 -10.03
CA GLU A 25 -15.99 -5.51 -11.22
C GLU A 25 -14.87 -5.15 -12.19
N LEU A 26 -13.81 -4.50 -11.72
CA LEU A 26 -12.66 -4.15 -12.55
C LEU A 26 -11.94 -5.38 -13.11
N GLU A 27 -11.84 -6.47 -12.34
CA GLU A 27 -11.31 -7.74 -12.85
C GLU A 27 -12.12 -8.27 -14.04
N LEU A 28 -13.44 -8.27 -13.94
CA LEU A 28 -14.33 -8.77 -15.00
C LEU A 28 -14.34 -7.85 -16.22
N THR A 29 -14.44 -6.54 -16.01
CA THR A 29 -14.49 -5.54 -17.09
C THR A 29 -13.21 -5.52 -17.93
N PHE A 30 -12.05 -5.66 -17.28
CA PHE A 30 -10.75 -5.59 -17.96
C PHE A 30 -10.12 -6.96 -18.23
N GLY A 31 -10.70 -8.06 -17.75
CA GLY A 31 -10.15 -9.41 -17.91
C GLY A 31 -8.81 -9.61 -17.19
N ILE A 32 -8.60 -8.91 -16.07
CA ILE A 32 -7.33 -8.89 -15.33
C ILE A 32 -7.52 -9.41 -13.90
N LYS A 33 -6.43 -9.74 -13.22
CA LYS A 33 -6.44 -10.12 -11.80
C LYS A 33 -6.43 -8.89 -10.90
N GLY A 34 -6.96 -8.99 -9.69
CA GLY A 34 -7.00 -7.87 -8.73
C GLY A 34 -5.62 -7.30 -8.38
N ILE A 35 -4.55 -8.10 -8.47
CA ILE A 35 -3.18 -7.59 -8.32
C ILE A 35 -2.80 -6.62 -9.46
N GLN A 36 -3.22 -6.90 -10.69
CA GLN A 36 -3.00 -6.02 -11.84
C GLN A 36 -3.80 -4.74 -11.70
N VAL A 37 -5.07 -4.81 -11.23
CA VAL A 37 -5.88 -3.63 -10.88
C VAL A 37 -5.12 -2.72 -9.92
N ARG A 38 -4.59 -3.28 -8.82
CA ARG A 38 -3.80 -2.52 -7.83
C ARG A 38 -2.56 -1.88 -8.46
N HIS A 39 -1.83 -2.60 -9.31
CA HIS A 39 -0.65 -2.07 -9.98
C HIS A 39 -0.99 -0.91 -10.93
N MET A 40 -2.06 -1.04 -11.71
CA MET A 40 -2.53 0.00 -12.64
C MET A 40 -2.98 1.25 -11.88
N VAL A 41 -3.79 1.09 -10.84
CA VAL A 41 -4.22 2.20 -9.97
C VAL A 41 -3.00 2.91 -9.35
N ASN A 42 -2.01 2.15 -8.89
CA ASN A 42 -0.81 2.73 -8.28
C ASN A 42 0.11 3.40 -9.32
N ALA A 43 0.10 2.95 -10.59
CA ALA A 43 0.76 3.66 -11.68
C ALA A 43 0.06 4.99 -11.97
N LEU A 44 -1.26 4.98 -12.15
CA LEU A 44 -2.06 6.17 -12.41
C LEU A 44 -1.89 7.26 -11.33
N ARG A 45 -1.87 6.87 -10.06
CA ARG A 45 -1.61 7.81 -8.95
C ARG A 45 -0.23 8.45 -9.02
N ARG A 46 0.80 7.71 -9.44
CA ARG A 46 2.15 8.25 -9.63
C ARG A 46 2.21 9.21 -10.81
N ASP A 47 1.34 9.03 -11.79
CA ASP A 47 1.19 9.93 -12.94
C ASP A 47 0.31 11.16 -12.62
N GLY A 48 -0.21 11.28 -11.39
CA GLY A 48 -1.05 12.40 -10.97
C GLY A 48 -2.54 12.24 -11.29
N VAL A 49 -2.97 11.10 -11.81
CA VAL A 49 -4.39 10.83 -12.10
C VAL A 49 -5.13 10.56 -10.77
N PRO A 50 -6.26 11.24 -10.50
CA PRO A 50 -6.90 11.27 -9.19
C PRO A 50 -7.76 10.02 -8.90
N ILE A 51 -7.17 8.83 -9.04
CA ILE A 51 -7.85 7.57 -8.73
C ILE A 51 -7.84 7.35 -7.21
N ALA A 52 -8.98 7.57 -6.58
CA ALA A 52 -9.18 7.40 -5.15
C ALA A 52 -9.59 5.96 -4.80
N SER A 53 -9.58 5.64 -3.50
CA SER A 53 -10.07 4.34 -3.02
C SER A 53 -10.51 4.40 -1.56
N ASN A 54 -11.58 3.69 -1.25
CA ASN A 54 -12.12 3.54 0.11
C ASN A 54 -12.55 2.08 0.35
N GLY A 55 -13.36 1.84 1.39
CA GLY A 55 -13.89 0.51 1.70
C GLY A 55 -14.82 -0.08 0.63
N SER A 56 -15.41 0.76 -0.22
CA SER A 56 -16.35 0.35 -1.27
C SER A 56 -15.65 0.00 -2.59
N GLY A 57 -14.46 0.54 -2.86
CA GLY A 57 -13.72 0.24 -4.09
C GLY A 57 -12.83 1.37 -4.59
N TYR A 58 -12.63 1.41 -5.90
CA TYR A 58 -11.86 2.42 -6.63
C TYR A 58 -12.79 3.35 -7.40
N PHE A 59 -12.45 4.62 -7.47
CA PHE A 59 -13.25 5.62 -8.17
C PHE A 59 -12.36 6.75 -8.66
N TYR A 60 -12.84 7.49 -9.66
CA TYR A 60 -12.22 8.75 -10.05
C TYR A 60 -12.68 9.83 -9.07
N ALA A 61 -11.76 10.50 -8.38
CA ALA A 61 -12.14 11.49 -7.37
C ALA A 61 -12.88 12.66 -8.02
N ALA A 62 -14.07 12.96 -7.50
CA ALA A 62 -14.88 14.09 -7.92
C ALA A 62 -14.59 15.36 -7.09
N THR A 63 -13.97 15.21 -5.92
CA THR A 63 -13.69 16.33 -5.01
C THR A 63 -12.28 16.27 -4.43
N ASP A 64 -11.75 17.45 -4.08
CA ASP A 64 -10.50 17.59 -3.32
C ASP A 64 -10.50 16.78 -2.02
N GLN A 65 -11.67 16.68 -1.37
CA GLN A 65 -11.81 15.95 -0.12
C GLN A 65 -11.56 14.45 -0.30
N GLU A 66 -12.01 13.86 -1.41
CA GLU A 66 -11.78 12.45 -1.74
C GLU A 66 -10.30 12.16 -2.06
N VAL A 67 -9.64 13.09 -2.75
CA VAL A 67 -8.19 13.03 -2.99
C VAL A 67 -7.45 13.10 -1.65
N ARG A 68 -7.74 14.09 -0.81
CA ARG A 68 -7.14 14.27 0.52
C ARG A 68 -7.37 13.06 1.44
N ALA A 69 -8.57 12.49 1.42
CA ALA A 69 -8.88 11.28 2.18
C ALA A 69 -8.02 10.09 1.71
N THR A 70 -7.81 9.94 0.40
CA THR A 70 -6.94 8.90 -0.16
C THR A 70 -5.47 9.12 0.24
N ILE A 71 -4.98 10.37 0.19
CA ILE A 71 -3.63 10.72 0.66
C ILE A 71 -3.46 10.38 2.15
N ALA A 72 -4.44 10.74 2.98
CA ALA A 72 -4.42 10.44 4.41
C ALA A 72 -4.39 8.92 4.67
N HIS A 73 -5.18 8.14 3.91
CA HIS A 73 -5.16 6.68 3.99
C HIS A 73 -3.79 6.10 3.61
N LEU A 74 -3.20 6.55 2.50
CA LEU A 74 -1.87 6.10 2.08
C LEU A 74 -0.79 6.48 3.12
N THR A 75 -0.87 7.66 3.70
CA THR A 75 0.04 8.13 4.76
C THR A 75 -0.03 7.23 6.00
N ARG A 76 -1.25 6.84 6.43
CA ARG A 76 -1.43 5.89 7.54
C ARG A 76 -0.79 4.53 7.24
N ARG A 77 -0.89 4.05 5.99
CA ARG A 77 -0.23 2.81 5.57
C ARG A 77 1.29 2.91 5.64
N ILE A 78 1.87 4.06 5.25
CA ILE A 78 3.31 4.31 5.42
C ILE A 78 3.70 4.20 6.89
N SER A 79 2.93 4.83 7.81
CA SER A 79 3.19 4.73 9.25
C SER A 79 3.10 3.29 9.77
N GLY A 80 2.12 2.51 9.30
CA GLY A 80 1.98 1.10 9.66
C GLY A 80 3.14 0.23 9.15
N ILE A 81 3.58 0.45 7.91
CA ILE A 81 4.76 -0.23 7.34
C ILE A 81 6.01 0.12 8.15
N ALA A 82 6.21 1.40 8.48
CA ALA A 82 7.34 1.83 9.29
C ALA A 82 7.32 1.22 10.71
N ALA A 83 6.13 1.05 11.31
CA ALA A 83 5.98 0.38 12.59
C ALA A 83 6.33 -1.12 12.51
N ALA A 84 5.94 -1.80 11.43
CA ALA A 84 6.30 -3.19 11.19
C ALA A 84 7.81 -3.36 11.00
N ILE A 85 8.45 -2.50 10.21
CA ILE A 85 9.92 -2.48 10.02
C ILE A 85 10.62 -2.34 11.38
N ARG A 86 10.25 -1.33 12.19
CA ARG A 86 10.81 -1.19 13.55
C ARG A 86 10.59 -2.40 14.44
N GLY A 87 9.49 -3.14 14.24
CA GLY A 87 9.21 -4.38 14.95
C GLY A 87 10.19 -5.49 14.59
N LEU A 88 10.52 -5.62 13.31
CA LEU A 88 11.50 -6.58 12.80
C LEU A 88 12.94 -6.16 13.18
N ASP A 89 13.28 -4.87 13.14
CA ASP A 89 14.61 -4.40 13.54
C ASP A 89 14.94 -4.80 15.00
N ARG A 90 13.95 -4.70 15.90
CA ARG A 90 14.12 -5.13 17.31
C ARG A 90 14.38 -6.63 17.46
N THR A 91 13.96 -7.48 16.52
CA THR A 91 14.29 -8.91 16.61
C THR A 91 15.76 -9.15 16.35
N LEU A 92 16.38 -8.37 15.45
CA LEU A 92 17.81 -8.43 15.17
C LEU A 92 18.64 -7.94 16.36
N GLU A 93 18.22 -6.85 17.02
CA GLU A 93 18.90 -6.33 18.24
C GLU A 93 18.89 -7.34 19.41
N ARG A 94 17.84 -8.17 19.50
CA ARG A 94 17.70 -9.19 20.55
C ARG A 94 18.62 -10.40 20.34
N GLU A 95 18.91 -10.74 19.09
CA GLU A 95 19.83 -11.83 18.75
C GLU A 95 21.28 -11.47 19.09
N ASP A 96 21.69 -10.23 18.82
CA ASP A 96 23.03 -9.72 19.21
C ASP A 96 23.26 -9.73 20.74
N THR A 97 22.22 -9.43 21.52
CA THR A 97 22.32 -9.46 23.00
C THR A 97 22.33 -10.89 23.58
N ALA A 98 21.78 -11.87 22.87
CA ALA A 98 21.83 -13.28 23.27
C ALA A 98 23.19 -13.93 22.98
N GLN A 99 23.93 -13.45 21.97
CA GLN A 99 25.24 -13.98 21.58
C GLN A 99 26.43 -13.39 22.38
N THR A 100 26.25 -12.29 23.11
CA THR A 100 27.38 -11.57 23.77
C THR A 100 27.64 -11.98 25.23
N ARG A 101 27.39 -13.24 25.62
CA ARG A 101 27.79 -13.76 26.94
C ARG A 101 28.44 -15.14 26.85
N LEU A 102 29.67 -15.19 26.33
CA LEU A 102 30.65 -16.17 26.81
C LEU A 102 31.59 -15.45 27.79
N PRO A 103 31.71 -15.89 29.05
CA PRO A 103 32.83 -15.50 29.89
C PRO A 103 34.09 -16.10 29.26
N LEU A 104 35.02 -15.24 28.85
CA LEU A 104 36.39 -15.63 28.55
C LEU A 104 37.17 -15.75 29.88
N ASP A 105 36.76 -16.64 30.78
CA ASP A 105 37.62 -17.06 31.89
C ASP A 105 38.43 -18.29 31.43
N GLY A 106 39.32 -18.01 30.46
CA GLY A 106 40.48 -18.83 30.19
C GLY A 106 41.68 -18.20 30.91
N GLY A 107 42.08 -18.78 32.02
CA GLY A 107 43.24 -18.34 32.77
C GLY A 107 43.73 -19.46 33.69
N ASP A 108 44.38 -20.46 33.12
CA ASP A 108 45.21 -21.39 33.88
C ASP A 108 46.21 -20.56 34.72
N THR A 109 46.17 -20.78 36.04
CA THR A 109 47.18 -20.25 36.97
C THR A 109 47.96 -21.43 37.57
N PRO A 110 49.24 -21.20 37.91
CA PRO A 110 50.36 -22.14 37.71
C PRO A 110 50.43 -23.34 38.66
#